data_AF-A0A6F9B141-F1
#
_entry.id   AF-A0A6F9B141-F1
#
_cell.length_a   1.000
_cell.length_b   1.000
_cell.length_c   1.000
_cell.angle_alpha   90.00
_cell.angle_beta   90.00
_cell.angle_gamma   90.00
#
_symmetry.space_group_name_H-M   'P 1'
#
loop_
_entity.id
_entity.type
_entity.pdbx_description
1 polymer ?
#
loop_
_entity_poly.entity_id
_entity_poly.type
_entity_poly.pdbx_seq_one_letter_code
_entity_poly.pdbx_strand_id
1 'polypeptide(L)'
;MAQVPKVRLAGGLEICRILNGRCLVVMVRLISPKQVMQAYVDAGLTTFDMADIYGPAEEIFKHFNSQPAAKMEAFCLSHGIQLLTYAGGLLSERYLGKAEPTSRAELNTASLSKYKNELLVALDTVARGHGCSIANVATRYVLDRPAVGGIIVGCCLGVAGEEHIEDSLRSCSPELEVMAQDLRTIDGVVQLSRDLMSLIRDEYRN
;
A
#
# COMPACT_ATOMS: atom_id res chain seq x y z
N MET A 1 -6.09 14.59 19.54
CA MET A 1 -6.00 13.82 18.28
C MET A 1 -4.53 13.62 17.96
N ALA A 2 -4.11 12.39 17.66
CA ALA A 2 -2.75 12.14 17.20
C ALA A 2 -2.54 12.87 15.86
N GLN A 3 -1.42 13.58 15.71
CA GLN A 3 -1.13 14.34 14.50
C GLN A 3 -0.71 13.38 13.39
N VAL A 4 -1.40 13.41 12.25
CA VAL A 4 -1.01 12.63 11.06
C VAL A 4 0.41 13.04 10.65
N PRO A 5 1.36 12.10 10.55
CA PRO A 5 2.72 12.41 10.13
C PRO A 5 2.73 13.06 8.76
N LYS A 6 3.57 14.07 8.59
CA LYS A 6 3.75 14.78 7.34
C LYS A 6 5.18 14.67 6.83
N VAL A 7 5.35 14.82 5.52
CA VAL A 7 6.66 14.93 4.87
C VAL A 7 6.67 16.14 3.96
N ARG A 8 7.83 16.80 3.86
CA ARG A 8 8.07 17.85 2.88
C ARG A 8 8.72 17.25 1.65
N LEU A 9 8.04 17.34 0.51
CA LEU A 9 8.54 16.87 -0.78
C LEU A 9 9.58 17.84 -1.37
N ALA A 10 10.32 17.36 -2.37
CA ALA A 10 11.09 18.21 -3.27
C ALA A 10 10.22 19.37 -3.78
N GLY A 11 10.78 20.59 -3.79
CA GLY A 11 10.04 21.80 -4.14
C GLY A 11 9.19 22.39 -2.99
N GLY A 12 9.23 21.79 -1.79
CA GLY A 12 8.71 22.39 -0.56
C GLY A 12 7.25 22.09 -0.25
N LEU A 13 6.55 21.32 -1.09
CA LEU A 13 5.17 20.89 -0.84
C LEU A 13 5.12 19.97 0.40
N GLU A 14 4.23 20.24 1.34
CA GLU A 14 4.03 19.39 2.52
C GLU A 14 2.79 18.51 2.33
N ILE A 15 2.93 17.21 2.54
CA ILE A 15 1.85 16.23 2.40
C ILE A 15 1.73 15.36 3.66
N CYS A 16 0.56 14.76 3.87
CA CYS A 16 0.41 13.64 4.78
C CYS A 16 1.22 12.43 4.26
N ARG A 17 1.84 11.67 5.17
CA ARG A 17 2.50 10.41 4.80
C ARG A 17 1.51 9.33 4.38
N ILE A 18 0.24 9.47 4.74
CA ILE A 18 -0.88 8.68 4.18
C ILE A 18 -1.69 9.58 3.25
N LEU A 19 -1.82 9.13 2.01
CA LEU A 19 -2.61 9.77 0.97
C LEU A 19 -3.87 8.92 0.73
N ASN A 20 -5.00 9.58 0.57
CA ASN A 20 -6.28 8.93 0.32
C ASN A 20 -6.43 8.71 -1.18
N GLY A 21 -6.25 7.46 -1.63
CA GLY A 21 -6.39 7.04 -3.02
C GLY A 21 -7.85 6.77 -3.37
N ARG A 22 -8.36 7.41 -4.42
CA ARG A 22 -9.78 7.32 -4.77
C ARG A 22 -9.99 6.45 -6.01
N CYS A 23 -10.14 5.15 -5.82
CA CYS A 23 -10.41 4.23 -6.93
C CYS A 23 -11.88 4.24 -7.39
N LEU A 24 -12.87 4.70 -6.59
CA LEU A 24 -14.27 4.27 -6.82
C LEU A 24 -15.40 5.30 -6.64
N VAL A 25 -15.18 6.63 -6.75
CA VAL A 25 -16.36 7.56 -6.76
C VAL A 25 -17.26 7.37 -7.97
N VAL A 26 -16.77 6.75 -9.03
CA VAL A 26 -17.59 6.54 -10.22
C VAL A 26 -18.62 5.40 -10.05
N MET A 27 -18.46 4.51 -9.05
CA MET A 27 -19.22 3.25 -9.02
C MET A 27 -20.27 3.11 -7.90
N VAL A 28 -20.27 3.98 -6.88
CA VAL A 28 -21.25 3.89 -5.77
C VAL A 28 -22.10 5.16 -5.69
N ARG A 29 -23.31 5.09 -6.25
CA ARG A 29 -24.31 6.19 -6.27
C ARG A 29 -24.95 6.49 -4.90
N LEU A 30 -24.54 5.79 -3.83
CA LEU A 30 -25.32 5.70 -2.58
C LEU A 30 -24.81 6.58 -1.43
N ILE A 31 -23.63 7.23 -1.54
CA ILE A 31 -23.07 8.07 -0.47
C ILE A 31 -22.56 9.39 -1.06
N SER A 32 -22.77 10.53 -0.37
CA SER A 32 -22.22 11.83 -0.77
C SER A 32 -20.69 11.81 -0.65
N PRO A 33 -19.94 11.92 -1.77
CA PRO A 33 -18.48 11.90 -1.74
C PRO A 33 -17.89 13.02 -0.86
N LYS A 34 -18.61 14.14 -0.75
CA LYS A 34 -18.21 15.27 0.10
C LYS A 34 -18.21 14.90 1.58
N GLN A 35 -19.22 14.17 2.06
CA GLN A 35 -19.32 13.79 3.47
C GLN A 35 -18.20 12.83 3.86
N VAL A 36 -17.87 11.88 2.99
CA VAL A 36 -16.78 10.95 3.29
C VAL A 36 -15.43 11.66 3.23
N MET A 37 -15.17 12.50 2.23
CA MET A 37 -13.93 13.28 2.20
C MET A 37 -13.81 14.19 3.43
N GLN A 38 -14.91 14.74 3.92
CA GLN A 38 -14.93 15.54 5.14
C GLN A 38 -14.50 14.73 6.36
N ALA A 39 -14.97 13.48 6.53
CA ALA A 39 -14.54 12.62 7.64
C ALA A 39 -13.01 12.39 7.66
N TYR A 40 -12.40 12.21 6.49
CA TYR A 40 -10.94 12.08 6.37
C TYR A 40 -10.21 13.38 6.70
N VAL A 41 -10.73 14.51 6.23
CA VAL A 41 -10.19 15.85 6.57
C VAL A 41 -10.30 16.11 8.07
N ASP A 42 -11.43 15.80 8.70
CA ASP A 42 -11.68 15.95 10.14
C ASP A 42 -10.74 15.05 10.97
N ALA A 43 -10.34 13.90 10.42
CA ALA A 43 -9.33 13.00 10.98
C ALA A 43 -7.87 13.43 10.70
N GLY A 44 -7.65 14.53 9.96
CA GLY A 44 -6.32 15.06 9.61
C GLY A 44 -5.68 14.45 8.36
N LEU A 45 -6.35 13.54 7.66
CA LEU A 45 -5.92 12.95 6.39
C LEU A 45 -6.28 13.89 5.23
N THR A 46 -5.43 14.89 5.00
CA THR A 46 -5.73 16.02 4.11
C THR A 46 -5.13 15.91 2.69
N THR A 47 -4.39 14.84 2.40
CA THR A 47 -3.79 14.61 1.08
C THR A 47 -4.56 13.54 0.32
N PHE A 48 -5.01 13.86 -0.90
CA PHE A 48 -5.82 12.97 -1.73
C PHE A 48 -5.14 12.76 -3.09
N ASP A 49 -5.06 11.51 -3.53
CA ASP A 49 -4.61 11.14 -4.87
C ASP A 49 -5.82 10.98 -5.81
N MET A 50 -5.80 11.70 -6.94
CA MET A 50 -6.87 11.72 -7.93
C MET A 50 -6.29 11.74 -9.35
N ALA A 51 -6.71 10.80 -10.19
CA ALA A 51 -6.41 10.77 -11.62
C ALA A 51 -7.72 10.60 -12.41
N ASP A 52 -7.78 11.26 -13.56
CA ASP A 52 -8.83 11.13 -14.58
C ASP A 52 -8.78 9.78 -15.32
N ILE A 53 -7.62 9.12 -15.31
CA ILE A 53 -7.31 7.90 -16.06
C ILE A 53 -7.20 6.62 -15.20
N TYR A 54 -7.88 6.49 -14.06
CA TYR A 54 -7.94 5.21 -13.34
C TYR A 54 -8.76 4.15 -14.13
N GLY A 55 -8.35 3.85 -15.37
CA GLY A 55 -8.61 2.64 -16.14
C GLY A 55 -7.52 1.60 -15.87
N PRO A 56 -7.21 0.68 -16.81
CA PRO A 56 -6.53 -0.60 -16.51
C PRO A 56 -5.02 -0.49 -16.29
N ALA A 57 -4.52 0.59 -15.67
CA ALA A 57 -3.11 0.80 -15.33
C ALA A 57 -2.51 -0.36 -14.50
N GLU A 58 -3.35 -1.14 -13.80
CA GLU A 58 -2.97 -2.34 -13.06
C GLU A 58 -2.37 -3.46 -13.96
N GLU A 59 -2.64 -3.47 -15.27
CA GLU A 59 -2.09 -4.46 -16.20
C GLU A 59 -0.60 -4.25 -16.51
N ILE A 60 -0.12 -3.01 -16.42
CA ILE A 60 1.30 -2.66 -16.60
C ILE A 60 2.11 -3.04 -15.35
N PHE A 61 1.50 -3.00 -14.16
CA PHE A 61 2.15 -3.35 -12.88
C PHE A 61 2.22 -4.87 -12.61
N LYS A 62 1.84 -5.71 -13.58
CA LYS A 62 1.85 -7.18 -13.44
C LYS A 62 3.21 -7.81 -13.16
N HIS A 63 4.30 -7.12 -13.46
CA HIS A 63 5.66 -7.69 -13.44
C HIS A 63 6.64 -6.97 -12.50
N PHE A 64 6.16 -6.23 -11.49
CA PHE A 64 7.05 -5.43 -10.64
C PHE A 64 7.82 -6.29 -9.62
N ASN A 65 9.14 -6.40 -9.82
CA ASN A 65 10.09 -7.09 -8.96
C ASN A 65 10.60 -6.15 -7.84
N SER A 66 11.10 -6.69 -6.72
CA SER A 66 11.75 -5.94 -5.62
C SER A 66 13.15 -5.41 -5.98
N GLN A 67 13.78 -5.86 -7.07
CA GLN A 67 15.10 -5.35 -7.52
C GLN A 67 15.06 -3.94 -8.17
N PRO A 68 14.11 -3.63 -9.08
CA PRO A 68 13.87 -2.25 -9.53
C PRO A 68 13.63 -1.28 -8.37
N ALA A 69 12.94 -1.73 -7.31
CA ALA A 69 12.67 -0.90 -6.14
C ALA A 69 13.95 -0.43 -5.43
N ALA A 70 14.94 -1.30 -5.23
CA ALA A 70 16.21 -0.93 -4.59
C ALA A 70 17.05 0.05 -5.43
N LYS A 71 17.08 -0.12 -6.76
CA LYS A 71 17.76 0.83 -7.66
C LYS A 71 17.03 2.16 -7.74
N MET A 72 15.69 2.13 -7.77
CA MET A 72 14.86 3.32 -7.76
C MET A 72 15.01 4.09 -6.44
N GLU A 73 15.02 3.40 -5.31
CA GLU A 73 15.27 3.99 -3.99
C GLU A 73 16.62 4.70 -3.96
N ALA A 74 17.70 4.04 -4.39
CA ALA A 74 19.03 4.67 -4.46
C ALA A 74 19.06 5.89 -5.39
N PHE A 75 18.40 5.81 -6.55
CA PHE A 75 18.25 6.94 -7.48
C PHE A 75 17.49 8.10 -6.84
N CYS A 76 16.34 7.83 -6.22
CA CYS A 76 15.51 8.82 -5.56
C CYS A 76 16.28 9.53 -4.44
N LEU A 77 16.97 8.78 -3.58
CA LEU A 77 17.79 9.34 -2.50
C LEU A 77 18.90 10.24 -3.03
N SER A 78 19.61 9.81 -4.08
CA SER A 78 20.72 10.60 -4.67
C SER A 78 20.26 11.90 -5.36
N HIS A 79 18.97 12.03 -5.70
CA HIS A 79 18.41 13.19 -6.39
C HIS A 79 17.44 14.00 -5.52
N GLY A 80 17.27 13.64 -4.25
CA GLY A 80 16.33 14.29 -3.34
C GLY A 80 14.86 14.12 -3.76
N ILE A 81 14.54 13.02 -4.44
CA ILE A 81 13.17 12.67 -4.86
C ILE A 81 12.56 11.72 -3.84
N GLN A 82 11.31 11.93 -3.46
CA GLN A 82 10.54 10.96 -2.68
C GLN A 82 9.56 10.17 -3.54
N LEU A 83 9.38 8.91 -3.17
CA LEU A 83 8.41 8.00 -3.75
C LEU A 83 7.05 8.13 -3.06
N LEU A 84 5.98 8.14 -3.86
CA LEU A 84 4.61 7.91 -3.42
C LEU A 84 4.22 6.49 -3.86
N THR A 85 4.02 5.60 -2.89
CA THR A 85 3.75 4.18 -3.16
C THR A 85 2.27 3.88 -3.08
N TYR A 86 1.75 2.92 -3.84
CA TYR A 86 0.34 2.52 -3.77
C TYR A 86 0.15 1.26 -2.93
N ALA A 87 -0.78 1.29 -1.98
CA ALA A 87 -1.26 0.14 -1.22
C ALA A 87 -2.70 -0.19 -1.65
N GLY A 88 -2.82 -1.18 -2.54
CA GLY A 88 -4.12 -1.81 -2.80
C GLY A 88 -4.59 -2.56 -1.54
N GLY A 89 -5.90 -2.74 -1.36
CA GLY A 89 -6.50 -3.42 -0.18
C GLY A 89 -6.16 -4.92 -0.03
N LEU A 90 -5.11 -5.35 -0.70
CA LEU A 90 -4.67 -6.71 -0.90
C LEU A 90 -4.07 -7.36 0.34
N LEU A 91 -3.29 -6.60 1.11
CA LEU A 91 -2.60 -7.12 2.28
C LEU A 91 -3.53 -6.99 3.49
N SER A 92 -4.49 -7.90 3.59
CA SER A 92 -5.43 -7.97 4.72
C SER A 92 -5.82 -9.41 5.06
N GLU A 93 -6.33 -9.58 6.27
CA GLU A 93 -6.75 -10.84 6.89
C GLU A 93 -7.78 -11.59 6.03
N ARG A 94 -8.55 -10.85 5.22
CA ARG A 94 -9.56 -11.41 4.33
C ARG A 94 -9.03 -12.42 3.31
N TYR A 95 -7.73 -12.42 3.03
CA TYR A 95 -7.06 -13.35 2.11
C TYR A 95 -6.14 -14.36 2.80
N LEU A 96 -5.96 -14.27 4.12
CA LEU A 96 -5.08 -15.17 4.85
C LEU A 96 -5.59 -16.62 4.77
N GLY A 97 -4.74 -17.53 4.27
CA GLY A 97 -5.06 -18.96 4.18
C GLY A 97 -6.09 -19.33 3.12
N LYS A 98 -6.48 -18.39 2.25
CA LYS A 98 -7.36 -18.68 1.12
C LYS A 98 -6.55 -19.18 -0.08
N ALA A 99 -7.18 -19.98 -0.92
CA ALA A 99 -6.61 -20.33 -2.22
C ALA A 99 -6.44 -19.06 -3.06
N GLU A 100 -5.43 -19.03 -3.93
CA GLU A 100 -5.28 -17.93 -4.88
C GLU A 100 -6.58 -17.77 -5.69
N PRO A 101 -7.14 -16.54 -5.77
CA PRO A 101 -8.37 -16.35 -6.52
C PRO A 101 -8.14 -16.65 -8.00
N THR A 102 -8.97 -17.54 -8.56
CA THR A 102 -8.75 -18.07 -9.92
C THR A 102 -9.53 -17.33 -11.00
N SER A 103 -10.50 -16.50 -10.61
CA SER A 103 -11.39 -15.80 -11.54
C SER A 103 -11.45 -14.29 -11.29
N ARG A 104 -11.56 -13.48 -12.35
CA ARG A 104 -11.78 -12.01 -12.23
C ARG A 104 -13.11 -11.68 -11.52
N ALA A 105 -14.04 -12.63 -11.47
CA ALA A 105 -15.33 -12.47 -10.78
C ALA A 105 -15.20 -12.53 -9.25
N GLU A 106 -14.19 -13.23 -8.72
CA GLU A 106 -13.83 -13.22 -7.30
C GLU A 106 -13.02 -11.98 -6.90
N LEU A 107 -12.60 -11.17 -7.89
CA LEU A 107 -11.68 -10.07 -7.73
C LEU A 107 -12.35 -8.73 -8.04
N ASN A 108 -12.66 -7.97 -7.00
CA ASN A 108 -13.15 -6.60 -7.15
C ASN A 108 -12.11 -5.65 -7.81
N THR A 109 -10.84 -6.05 -7.87
CA THR A 109 -9.72 -5.34 -8.54
C THR A 109 -8.73 -6.34 -9.15
N ALA A 110 -8.06 -6.01 -10.26
CA ALA A 110 -7.17 -6.95 -10.97
C ALA A 110 -5.90 -7.29 -10.17
N SER A 111 -5.60 -6.49 -9.15
CA SER A 111 -4.43 -6.58 -8.31
C SER A 111 -4.45 -7.79 -7.34
N LEU A 112 -5.57 -8.49 -7.21
CA LEU A 112 -5.82 -9.61 -6.28
C LEU A 112 -5.30 -11.00 -6.69
N SER A 113 -4.80 -11.20 -7.91
CA SER A 113 -4.40 -12.52 -8.41
C SER A 113 -2.95 -12.92 -8.09
N LYS A 114 -2.31 -12.38 -7.04
CA LYS A 114 -0.83 -12.38 -6.91
C LYS A 114 -0.29 -12.79 -5.54
N TYR A 115 -0.99 -13.64 -4.78
CA TYR A 115 -0.56 -13.95 -3.41
C TYR A 115 0.22 -15.24 -3.28
N LYS A 116 1.52 -15.07 -3.02
CA LYS A 116 2.27 -16.01 -2.18
C LYS A 116 1.68 -15.97 -0.77
N ASN A 117 0.89 -16.99 -0.40
CA ASN A 117 0.30 -17.16 0.93
C ASN A 117 1.35 -16.98 2.06
N GLU A 118 2.61 -17.27 1.78
CA GLU A 118 3.74 -17.11 2.68
C GLU A 118 3.95 -15.66 3.13
N LEU A 119 3.72 -14.66 2.27
CA LEU A 119 3.88 -13.26 2.64
C LEU A 119 2.76 -12.80 3.57
N LEU A 120 1.53 -13.23 3.32
CA LEU A 120 0.40 -12.95 4.19
C LEU A 120 0.59 -13.58 5.58
N VAL A 121 1.12 -14.81 5.64
CA VAL A 121 1.44 -15.48 6.92
C VAL A 121 2.54 -14.75 7.68
N ALA A 122 3.59 -14.28 7.00
CA ALA A 122 4.65 -13.50 7.63
C ALA A 122 4.13 -12.18 8.19
N LEU A 123 3.29 -11.47 7.42
CA LEU A 123 2.67 -10.22 7.87
C LEU A 123 1.69 -10.45 9.02
N ASP A 124 0.86 -11.50 8.99
CA ASP A 124 -0.06 -11.87 10.08
C ASP A 124 0.71 -12.17 11.37
N THR A 125 1.83 -12.88 11.27
CA THR A 125 2.68 -13.20 12.43
C THR A 125 3.15 -11.93 13.12
N VAL A 126 3.63 -10.95 12.35
CA VAL A 126 4.05 -9.64 12.88
C VAL A 126 2.84 -8.86 13.40
N ALA A 127 1.74 -8.82 12.65
CA ALA A 127 0.53 -8.07 12.98
C ALA A 127 -0.05 -8.49 14.33
N ARG A 128 -0.12 -9.80 14.60
CA ARG A 128 -0.52 -10.36 15.90
C ARG A 128 0.42 -9.97 17.03
N GLY A 129 1.73 -9.96 16.78
CA GLY A 129 2.73 -9.53 17.76
C GLY A 129 2.53 -8.08 18.21
N HIS A 130 2.04 -7.23 17.32
CA HIS A 130 1.76 -5.81 17.56
C HIS A 130 0.27 -5.50 17.85
N GLY A 131 -0.59 -6.52 17.89
CA GLY A 131 -2.03 -6.37 18.13
C GLY A 131 -2.74 -5.49 17.10
N CYS A 132 -2.28 -5.49 15.85
CA CYS A 132 -2.73 -4.62 14.76
C CYS A 132 -3.08 -5.44 13.50
N SER A 133 -3.49 -4.78 12.41
CA SER A 133 -3.86 -5.47 11.17
C SER A 133 -2.65 -5.78 10.28
N ILE A 134 -2.79 -6.77 9.40
CA ILE A 134 -1.86 -7.07 8.30
C ILE A 134 -1.63 -5.80 7.47
N ALA A 135 -2.69 -5.02 7.24
CA ALA A 135 -2.62 -3.77 6.50
C ALA A 135 -1.75 -2.73 7.23
N ASN A 136 -1.83 -2.65 8.56
CA ASN A 136 -0.97 -1.77 9.36
C ASN A 136 0.51 -2.10 9.19
N VAL A 137 0.86 -3.38 9.37
CA VAL A 137 2.26 -3.84 9.25
C VAL A 137 2.78 -3.63 7.83
N ALA A 138 2.00 -4.01 6.82
CA ALA A 138 2.39 -3.84 5.42
C ALA A 138 2.62 -2.36 5.05
N THR A 139 1.69 -1.50 5.48
CA THR A 139 1.77 -0.04 5.26
C THR A 139 3.00 0.53 5.96
N ARG A 140 3.22 0.16 7.23
CA ARG A 140 4.35 0.64 8.01
C ARG A 140 5.69 0.16 7.44
N TYR A 141 5.78 -1.10 7.04
CA TYR A 141 6.96 -1.68 6.39
C TYR A 141 7.38 -0.90 5.12
N VAL A 142 6.41 -0.43 4.32
CA VAL A 142 6.70 0.39 3.13
C VAL A 142 7.03 1.83 3.51
N LEU A 143 6.27 2.43 4.43
CA LEU A 143 6.50 3.81 4.88
C LEU A 143 7.86 4.02 5.53
N ASP A 144 8.41 3.01 6.22
CA ASP A 144 9.71 3.12 6.87
C ASP A 144 10.89 3.03 5.89
N ARG A 145 10.64 2.84 4.59
CA ARG A 145 11.69 2.91 3.57
C ARG A 145 12.18 4.36 3.40
N PRO A 146 13.50 4.62 3.39
CA PRO A 146 14.06 5.97 3.34
C PRO A 146 13.57 6.86 2.19
N ALA A 147 13.35 6.29 1.00
CA ALA A 147 12.88 7.06 -0.15
C ALA A 147 11.36 7.31 -0.16
N VAL A 148 10.59 6.69 0.74
CA VAL A 148 9.12 6.75 0.69
C VAL A 148 8.61 7.98 1.46
N GLY A 149 8.11 8.95 0.71
CA GLY A 149 7.47 10.15 1.27
C GLY A 149 6.08 9.85 1.80
N GLY A 150 5.31 9.03 1.08
CA GLY A 150 3.98 8.63 1.52
C GLY A 150 3.41 7.44 0.77
N ILE A 151 2.31 6.92 1.30
CA ILE A 151 1.59 5.78 0.77
C ILE A 151 0.14 6.13 0.46
N ILE A 152 -0.30 5.77 -0.74
CA ILE A 152 -1.66 5.96 -1.23
C ILE A 152 -2.47 4.73 -0.82
N VAL A 153 -3.39 4.91 0.11
CA VAL A 153 -4.30 3.87 0.61
C VAL A 153 -5.66 4.04 -0.05
N GLY A 154 -6.18 2.97 -0.64
CA GLY A 154 -7.47 3.01 -1.32
C GLY A 154 -8.65 3.22 -0.36
N CYS A 155 -9.43 4.29 -0.56
CA CYS A 155 -10.67 4.54 0.16
C CYS A 155 -11.86 4.06 -0.68
N CYS A 156 -12.39 2.87 -0.41
CA CYS A 156 -13.61 2.37 -1.06
C CYS A 156 -14.84 3.07 -0.45
N LEU A 157 -15.46 3.95 -1.23
CA LEU A 157 -16.63 4.72 -0.78
C LEU A 157 -17.89 3.88 -0.93
N GLY A 158 -18.46 3.37 0.16
CA GLY A 158 -19.63 2.49 0.14
C GLY A 158 -19.64 1.37 1.18
N VAL A 159 -18.46 1.02 1.71
CA VAL A 159 -18.26 0.28 2.97
C VAL A 159 -18.07 1.35 4.06
N ALA A 160 -18.43 1.11 5.32
CA ALA A 160 -18.45 2.19 6.32
C ALA A 160 -17.08 2.89 6.34
N GLY A 161 -17.00 4.13 5.87
CA GLY A 161 -15.71 4.76 5.54
C GLY A 161 -14.83 5.03 6.77
N GLU A 162 -15.43 4.95 7.97
CA GLU A 162 -14.84 5.22 9.27
C GLU A 162 -13.89 4.10 9.74
N GLU A 163 -14.20 2.84 9.46
CA GLU A 163 -13.38 1.68 9.86
C GLU A 163 -11.99 1.69 9.18
N HIS A 164 -11.85 2.33 8.02
CA HIS A 164 -10.56 2.46 7.34
C HIS A 164 -9.74 3.67 7.80
N ILE A 165 -10.36 4.69 8.39
CA ILE A 165 -9.65 5.89 8.87
C ILE A 165 -8.78 5.51 10.06
N GLU A 166 -9.36 4.86 11.07
CA GLU A 166 -8.63 4.46 12.28
C GLU A 166 -7.50 3.49 11.97
N ASP A 167 -7.75 2.50 11.11
CA ASP A 167 -6.73 1.54 10.68
C ASP A 167 -5.61 2.23 9.88
N SER A 168 -5.94 3.15 8.98
CA SER A 168 -4.93 3.95 8.27
C SER A 168 -4.07 4.75 9.25
N LEU A 169 -4.70 5.46 10.20
CA LEU A 169 -3.99 6.24 11.22
C LEU A 169 -3.08 5.35 12.08
N ARG A 170 -3.54 4.15 12.45
CA ARG A 170 -2.77 3.19 13.24
C ARG A 170 -1.48 2.76 12.55
N SER A 171 -1.49 2.66 11.22
CA SER A 171 -0.31 2.35 10.41
C SER A 171 0.81 3.40 10.55
N CYS A 172 0.45 4.63 10.90
CA CYS A 172 1.36 5.75 11.15
C CYS A 172 1.58 6.03 12.64
N SER A 173 1.02 5.22 13.54
CA SER A 173 1.19 5.43 14.98
C SER A 173 2.66 5.27 15.38
N PRO A 174 3.21 6.18 16.22
CA PRO A 174 4.51 5.98 16.82
C PRO A 174 4.63 4.68 17.62
N GLU A 175 3.50 4.13 18.09
CA GLU A 175 3.43 2.89 18.87
C GLU A 175 3.65 1.63 18.01
N LEU A 176 3.42 1.72 16.70
CA LEU A 176 3.65 0.61 15.78
C LEU A 176 5.07 0.69 15.22
N GLU A 177 6.04 0.12 15.94
CA GLU A 177 7.42 0.06 15.46
C GLU A 177 7.74 -1.34 14.90
N VAL A 178 7.97 -1.42 13.59
CA VAL A 178 8.38 -2.68 12.95
C VAL A 178 9.83 -2.97 13.33
N MET A 179 10.03 -3.91 14.24
CA MET A 179 11.33 -4.18 14.84
C MET A 179 12.24 -4.94 13.88
N ALA A 180 13.54 -5.01 14.18
CA ALA A 180 14.51 -5.75 13.36
C ALA A 180 14.14 -7.23 13.18
N GLN A 181 13.46 -7.86 14.15
CA GLN A 181 12.98 -9.24 14.01
C GLN A 181 11.80 -9.33 13.03
N ASP A 182 10.90 -8.36 13.05
CA ASP A 182 9.77 -8.29 12.14
C ASP A 182 10.25 -8.10 10.69
N LEU A 183 11.20 -7.19 10.50
CA LEU A 183 11.86 -6.97 9.21
C LEU A 183 12.49 -8.26 8.69
N ARG A 184 13.20 -9.03 9.54
CA ARG A 184 13.76 -10.32 9.13
C ARG A 184 12.69 -11.31 8.68
N THR A 185 11.58 -11.39 9.40
CA THR A 185 10.44 -12.27 9.05
C THR A 185 9.86 -11.91 7.69
N ILE A 186 9.62 -10.62 7.44
CA ILE A 186 9.04 -10.12 6.19
C ILE A 186 10.05 -10.26 5.04
N ASP A 187 11.27 -9.78 5.23
CA ASP A 187 12.32 -9.79 4.21
C ASP A 187 12.70 -11.20 3.79
N GLY A 188 12.68 -12.17 4.72
CA GLY A 188 12.92 -13.58 4.42
C GLY A 188 11.97 -14.11 3.33
N VAL A 189 10.70 -13.70 3.35
CA VAL A 189 9.72 -14.09 2.33
C VAL A 189 9.85 -13.23 1.07
N VAL A 190 10.03 -11.91 1.21
CA VAL A 190 10.16 -10.98 0.08
C VAL A 190 11.37 -11.36 -0.80
N GLN A 191 12.48 -11.81 -0.20
CA GLN A 191 13.66 -12.23 -0.94
C GLN A 191 13.44 -13.50 -1.76
N LEU A 192 12.56 -14.42 -1.33
CA LEU A 192 12.19 -15.64 -2.07
C LEU A 192 11.32 -15.34 -3.31
N SER A 193 10.78 -14.13 -3.45
CA SER A 193 10.01 -13.71 -4.63
C SER A 193 10.88 -13.31 -5.83
N ARG A 194 12.21 -13.33 -5.72
CA ARG A 194 13.15 -12.63 -6.61
C ARG A 194 13.45 -13.23 -7.98
N ASP A 195 12.77 -14.29 -8.41
CA ASP A 195 13.16 -15.01 -9.63
C ASP A 195 12.44 -14.56 -10.93
N LEU A 196 12.09 -13.27 -11.05
CA LEU A 196 11.41 -12.75 -12.25
C LEU A 196 12.35 -12.03 -13.24
N MET A 197 13.47 -11.44 -12.79
CA MET A 197 14.42 -10.75 -13.69
C MET A 197 15.35 -11.72 -14.44
N SER A 198 15.45 -12.97 -14.00
CA SER A 198 16.02 -14.09 -14.75
C SER A 198 15.08 -14.47 -15.90
N LEU A 199 13.78 -14.61 -15.63
CA LEU A 199 12.74 -14.94 -16.60
C LEU A 199 12.51 -13.86 -17.67
N ILE A 200 12.44 -12.59 -17.28
CA ILE A 200 12.22 -11.48 -18.23
C ILE A 200 13.40 -11.29 -19.19
N ARG A 201 14.62 -11.65 -18.79
CA ARG A 201 15.82 -11.46 -19.62
C ARG A 201 15.83 -12.37 -20.87
N ASP A 202 15.11 -13.50 -20.83
CA ASP A 202 14.98 -14.41 -21.97
C ASP A 202 13.89 -13.97 -22.96
N GLU A 203 12.85 -13.25 -22.51
CA GLU A 203 11.80 -12.75 -23.42
C GLU A 203 12.27 -11.61 -24.34
N TYR A 204 13.22 -10.78 -23.91
CA TYR A 204 13.74 -9.66 -24.70
C TYR A 204 15.00 -10.01 -25.53
N ARG A 205 15.29 -11.30 -25.71
CA ARG A 205 16.46 -11.79 -26.47
C ARG A 205 16.13 -12.34 -27.87
N ASN A 206 14.86 -12.25 -28.30
CA ASN A 206 14.41 -12.60 -29.65
C ASN A 206 14.04 -11.36 -30.46
#